data_AF-A0A7S0XZA8-F1
#
_entry.id   AF-A0A7S0XZA8-F1
#
_cell.length_a   1.000
_cell.length_b   1.000
_cell.length_c   1.000
_cell.angle_alpha   90.00
_cell.angle_beta   90.00
_cell.angle_gamma   90.00
#
_symmetry.space_group_name_H-M   'P 1'
#
loop_
_entity.id
_entity.type
_entity.pdbx_description
1 polymer ?
#
loop_
_entity_poly.entity_id
_entity_poly.type
_entity_poly.pdbx_seq_one_letter_code
_entity_poly.pdbx_strand_id
1 'polypeptide(L)'
;MTCRKCKAVEQKFKKFPATYVDRNVFFAEVDAKAIGSALREALGVDKVPYVTAWKDAAMVDDYVCGSDIGACLRSAVRMLDEHAPPKGAAPPPQGAAPPPVRSARADAPSAGAPAGAGALG
;
A
#
# COMPACT_ATOMS: atom_id res chain seq x y z
N MET A 1 10.34 -17.18 -2.96
CA MET A 1 9.80 -16.34 -1.88
C MET A 1 9.94 -17.07 -0.52
N THR A 2 10.68 -16.53 0.45
CA THR A 2 10.94 -17.17 1.77
C THR A 2 10.10 -16.61 2.94
N CYS A 3 9.26 -15.60 2.67
CA CYS A 3 8.44 -14.93 3.68
C CYS A 3 7.14 -15.72 4.00
N ARG A 4 7.08 -16.38 5.17
CA ARG A 4 5.90 -17.16 5.60
C ARG A 4 4.62 -16.31 5.66
N LYS A 5 4.72 -15.07 6.16
CA LYS A 5 3.59 -14.13 6.25
C LYS A 5 3.07 -13.74 4.86
N CYS A 6 3.97 -13.49 3.91
CA CYS A 6 3.64 -13.12 2.54
C CYS A 6 2.84 -14.23 1.86
N LYS A 7 3.25 -15.49 2.01
CA LYS A 7 2.49 -16.65 1.52
C LYS A 7 1.09 -16.77 2.14
N ALA A 8 0.96 -16.47 3.43
CA ALA A 8 -0.33 -16.52 4.12
C ALA A 8 -1.27 -15.40 3.66
N VAL A 9 -0.74 -14.20 3.42
CA VAL A 9 -1.48 -13.07 2.84
C VAL A 9 -1.87 -13.36 1.39
N GLU A 10 -0.94 -13.82 0.55
CA GLU A 10 -1.16 -14.22 -0.84
C GLU A 10 -2.37 -15.15 -0.98
N GLN A 11 -2.45 -16.22 -0.18
CA GLN A 11 -3.57 -17.16 -0.20
C GLN A 11 -4.94 -16.51 0.07
N LYS A 12 -4.97 -15.42 0.84
CA LYS A 12 -6.20 -14.70 1.19
C LYS A 12 -6.57 -13.71 0.09
N PHE A 13 -5.58 -13.03 -0.50
CA PHE A 13 -5.78 -12.05 -1.58
C PHE A 13 -6.13 -12.70 -2.92
N LYS A 14 -5.80 -13.98 -3.14
CA LYS A 14 -6.22 -14.73 -4.34
C LYS A 14 -7.71 -14.68 -4.66
N LYS A 15 -8.56 -14.45 -3.65
CA LYS A 15 -10.02 -14.35 -3.85
C LYS A 15 -10.50 -12.95 -4.23
N PHE A 16 -9.69 -11.92 -3.99
CA PHE A 16 -10.09 -10.52 -4.16
C PHE A 16 -10.46 -10.19 -5.61
N PRO A 17 -9.67 -10.59 -6.64
CA PRO A 17 -10.05 -10.31 -8.03
C PRO A 17 -11.43 -10.83 -8.40
N ALA A 18 -11.80 -12.02 -7.94
CA ALA A 18 -13.12 -12.60 -8.18
C ALA A 18 -14.24 -11.85 -7.43
N THR A 19 -13.97 -11.41 -6.19
CA THR A 19 -14.94 -10.67 -5.37
C THR A 19 -15.21 -9.25 -5.91
N TYR A 20 -14.20 -8.63 -6.53
CA TYR A 20 -14.24 -7.21 -6.93
C TYR A 20 -14.18 -7.01 -8.46
N VAL A 21 -14.46 -8.06 -9.23
CA VAL A 21 -14.39 -8.06 -10.71
C VAL A 21 -15.28 -6.99 -11.34
N ASP A 22 -16.37 -6.60 -10.67
CA ASP A 22 -17.38 -5.64 -11.10
C ASP A 22 -17.11 -4.19 -10.65
N ARG A 23 -15.99 -3.94 -9.97
CA ARG A 23 -15.58 -2.61 -9.48
C ARG A 23 -14.43 -1.99 -10.25
N ASN A 24 -14.00 -2.63 -11.35
CA ASN A 24 -12.88 -2.17 -12.18
C ASN A 24 -11.59 -1.92 -11.37
N VAL A 25 -11.25 -2.88 -10.51
CA VAL A 25 -10.04 -2.87 -9.68
C VAL A 25 -9.04 -3.88 -10.22
N PHE A 26 -7.79 -3.45 -10.35
CA PHE A 26 -6.67 -4.32 -10.72
C PHE A 26 -5.88 -4.71 -9.47
N PHE A 27 -5.55 -5.99 -9.34
CA PHE A 27 -4.72 -6.52 -8.27
C PHE A 27 -3.39 -6.97 -8.85
N ALA A 28 -2.29 -6.54 -8.24
CA ALA A 28 -0.95 -6.94 -8.63
C ALA A 28 -0.16 -7.40 -7.42
N GLU A 29 0.54 -8.51 -7.57
CA GLU A 29 1.50 -9.00 -6.58
C GLU A 29 2.91 -8.72 -7.07
N VAL A 30 3.74 -8.16 -6.19
CA VAL A 30 5.11 -7.77 -6.53
C VAL A 30 6.06 -8.42 -5.53
N ASP A 31 7.02 -9.20 -6.01
CA ASP A 31 8.09 -9.72 -5.16
C ASP A 31 9.08 -8.59 -4.87
N ALA A 32 9.04 -8.08 -3.64
CA ALA A 32 9.94 -7.02 -3.17
C ALA A 32 11.43 -7.36 -3.37
N LYS A 33 11.81 -8.65 -3.37
CA LYS A 33 13.20 -9.06 -3.66
C LYS A 33 13.52 -8.94 -5.15
N ALA A 34 12.56 -9.21 -6.02
CA ALA A 34 12.77 -9.22 -7.47
C ALA A 34 12.85 -7.82 -8.08
N ILE A 35 12.13 -6.84 -7.52
CA ILE A 35 12.11 -5.46 -8.04
C ILE A 35 13.37 -4.63 -7.72
N GLY A 36 14.29 -5.17 -6.92
CA GLY A 36 15.52 -4.50 -6.53
C GLY A 36 15.35 -3.43 -5.44
N SER A 37 16.47 -2.93 -4.92
CA SER A 37 16.50 -1.96 -3.81
C SER A 37 16.01 -0.58 -4.23
N ALA A 38 16.37 -0.11 -5.43
CA ALA A 38 16.01 1.23 -5.91
C ALA A 38 14.50 1.44 -5.99
N LEU A 39 13.76 0.49 -6.59
CA LEU A 39 12.31 0.60 -6.70
C LEU A 39 11.63 0.41 -5.33
N ARG A 40 12.15 -0.47 -4.47
CA ARG A 40 11.65 -0.60 -3.09
C ARG A 40 11.77 0.71 -2.32
N GLU A 41 12.91 1.38 -2.40
CA GLU A 41 13.15 2.64 -1.71
C GLU A 41 12.24 3.74 -2.25
N ALA A 42 12.09 3.84 -3.57
CA ALA A 42 11.17 4.77 -4.21
C ALA A 42 9.69 4.55 -3.79
N LEU A 43 9.32 3.31 -3.50
CA LEU A 43 7.99 2.91 -3.04
C LEU A 43 7.83 2.90 -1.50
N GLY A 44 8.89 3.23 -0.74
CA GLY A 44 8.87 3.18 0.72
C GLY A 44 8.71 1.77 1.32
N VAL A 45 9.12 0.72 0.60
CA VAL A 45 8.94 -0.68 1.03
C VAL A 45 10.09 -1.15 1.92
N ASP A 46 9.94 -0.89 3.22
CA ASP A 46 10.92 -1.32 4.24
C ASP A 46 10.62 -2.71 4.82
N LYS A 47 9.33 -3.09 4.85
CA LYS A 47 8.85 -4.32 5.47
C LYS A 47 7.83 -5.01 4.56
N VAL A 48 7.80 -6.34 4.63
CA VAL A 48 6.81 -7.17 3.91
C VAL A 48 6.07 -8.08 4.90
N PRO A 49 4.78 -8.39 4.66
CA PRO A 49 3.95 -7.97 3.53
C PRO A 49 3.56 -6.48 3.61
N TYR A 50 3.42 -5.84 2.46
CA TYR A 50 3.03 -4.44 2.32
C TYR A 50 1.93 -4.35 1.27
N VAL A 51 0.86 -3.62 1.59
CA VAL A 51 -0.29 -3.44 0.72
C VAL A 51 -0.39 -1.96 0.40
N THR A 52 -0.60 -1.62 -0.87
CA THR A 52 -0.78 -0.25 -1.32
C THR A 52 -1.97 -0.17 -2.25
N ALA A 53 -2.69 0.94 -2.19
CA ALA A 53 -3.75 1.28 -3.12
C ALA A 53 -3.27 2.39 -4.05
N TRP A 54 -3.55 2.23 -5.34
CA TRP A 54 -3.15 3.17 -6.38
C TRP A 54 -4.37 3.63 -7.17
N LYS A 55 -4.43 4.93 -7.47
CA LYS A 55 -5.47 5.55 -8.29
C LYS A 55 -4.85 6.69 -9.09
N ASP A 56 -5.16 6.77 -10.38
CA ASP A 56 -4.66 7.82 -11.27
C ASP A 56 -3.12 7.99 -11.21
N ALA A 57 -2.40 6.86 -11.21
CA ALA A 57 -0.93 6.77 -11.10
C ALA A 57 -0.32 7.34 -9.79
N ALA A 58 -1.14 7.62 -8.78
CA ALA A 58 -0.69 8.01 -7.45
C ALA A 58 -1.04 6.95 -6.41
N MET A 59 -0.16 6.75 -5.43
CA MET A 59 -0.46 5.96 -4.24
C MET A 59 -1.40 6.76 -3.35
N VAL A 60 -2.56 6.19 -3.00
CA VAL A 60 -3.60 6.87 -2.22
C VAL A 60 -3.72 6.35 -0.80
N ASP A 61 -3.26 5.12 -0.54
CA ASP A 61 -3.26 4.51 0.78
C ASP A 61 -2.19 3.41 0.85
N ASP A 62 -1.68 3.15 2.05
CA ASP A 62 -0.69 2.11 2.31
C ASP A 62 -0.88 1.42 3.67
N TYR A 63 -0.35 0.21 3.79
CA TYR A 63 -0.40 -0.54 5.04
C TYR A 63 0.69 -1.59 5.13
N VAL A 64 1.53 -1.47 6.16
CA VAL A 64 2.54 -2.47 6.51
C VAL A 64 1.91 -3.56 7.37
N CYS A 65 1.86 -4.79 6.84
CA CYS A 65 1.26 -5.90 7.55
C CYS A 65 2.14 -6.37 8.72
N GLY A 66 1.60 -6.25 9.93
CA GLY A 66 2.26 -6.64 11.17
C GLY A 66 2.28 -8.16 11.44
N SER A 67 2.01 -8.55 12.68
CA SER A 67 1.84 -9.96 13.06
C SER A 67 0.43 -10.49 12.79
N ASP A 68 -0.58 -9.62 12.87
CA ASP A 68 -1.98 -9.99 12.61
C ASP A 68 -2.31 -9.94 11.11
N ILE A 69 -2.47 -11.11 10.51
CA ILE A 69 -2.90 -11.26 9.12
C ILE A 69 -4.35 -10.80 8.92
N GLY A 70 -5.20 -10.93 9.96
CA GLY A 70 -6.57 -10.44 9.92
C GLY A 70 -6.61 -8.91 9.80
N ALA A 71 -5.75 -8.19 10.53
CA ALA A 71 -5.61 -6.74 10.39
C ALA A 71 -5.17 -6.35 8.97
N CYS A 72 -4.19 -7.06 8.40
CA CYS A 72 -3.74 -6.84 7.01
C CYS A 72 -4.90 -6.96 6.01
N LEU A 73 -5.77 -7.96 6.17
CA LEU A 73 -6.94 -8.12 5.29
C LEU A 73 -8.00 -7.04 5.51
N ARG A 74 -8.29 -6.68 6.76
CA ARG A 74 -9.25 -5.60 7.07
C ARG A 74 -8.79 -4.27 6.49
N SER A 75 -7.50 -3.94 6.58
CA SER A 75 -6.95 -2.73 5.98
C SER A 75 -7.10 -2.74 4.45
N ALA A 76 -6.86 -3.87 3.79
CA ALA A 76 -7.04 -3.98 2.34
C ALA A 76 -8.50 -3.87 1.91
N VAL A 77 -9.44 -4.44 2.67
CA VAL A 77 -10.88 -4.26 2.42
C VAL A 77 -11.28 -2.79 2.60
N ARG A 78 -10.81 -2.15 3.67
CA ARG A 78 -11.02 -0.70 3.91
C ARG A 78 -10.53 0.13 2.72
N MET A 79 -9.31 -0.12 2.24
CA MET A 79 -8.75 0.57 1.06
C MET A 79 -9.65 0.44 -0.18
N LEU A 80 -10.21 -0.74 -0.41
CA LEU A 80 -11.14 -0.99 -1.52
C LEU A 80 -12.46 -0.25 -1.31
N ASP A 81 -13.00 -0.24 -0.10
CA ASP A 81 -14.25 0.46 0.18
C ASP A 81 -14.12 1.98 0.06
N GLU A 82 -12.97 2.54 0.46
CA GLU A 82 -12.68 3.97 0.39
C GLU A 82 -12.32 4.46 -1.03
N HIS A 83 -11.56 3.66 -1.79
CA HIS A 83 -10.95 4.13 -3.04
C HIS A 83 -11.44 3.45 -4.31
N ALA A 84 -11.99 2.23 -4.22
CA ALA A 84 -12.44 1.53 -5.43
C ALA A 84 -13.72 2.18 -5.98
N PRO A 85 -13.86 2.23 -7.32
CA PRO A 85 -15.09 2.68 -7.96
C PRO A 85 -16.33 1.94 -7.42
N PRO A 86 -17.51 2.57 -7.45
CA PRO A 86 -18.75 1.87 -7.15
C PRO A 86 -18.95 0.70 -8.14
N LYS A 87 -19.70 -0.31 -7.70
CA LYS A 87 -20.04 -1.46 -8.53
C LYS A 87 -20.73 -1.02 -9.84
N GLY A 88 -20.28 -1.57 -10.96
CA GLY A 88 -20.81 -1.23 -12.28
C GLY A 88 -20.28 0.08 -12.87
N ALA A 89 -19.27 0.71 -12.25
CA ALA A 89 -18.58 1.84 -12.84
C ALA A 89 -17.95 1.42 -14.19
N ALA A 90 -18.17 2.23 -15.22
CA ALA A 90 -17.51 2.05 -16.51
C ALA A 90 -15.98 2.14 -16.32
N PRO A 91 -15.19 1.33 -17.04
CA PRO A 91 -13.74 1.46 -16.99
C PRO A 91 -13.32 2.86 -17.48
N PRO A 92 -12.25 3.45 -16.93
CA PRO A 92 -11.74 4.72 -17.42
C PRO A 92 -11.33 4.54 -18.90
N PRO A 93 -11.49 5.59 -19.72
CA PRO A 93 -11.08 5.54 -21.12
C PRO A 93 -9.59 5.19 -21.22
N GLN A 94 -9.31 4.08 -21.90
CA GLN A 94 -7.93 3.63 -22.17
C GLN A 94 -7.27 4.67 -23.09
N GLY A 95 -6.25 5.38 -22.60
CA GLY A 95 -5.49 6.36 -23.40
C GLY A 95 -5.12 7.67 -22.70
N ALA A 96 -5.59 7.91 -21.48
CA ALA A 96 -5.09 9.04 -20.69
C ALA A 96 -3.65 8.74 -20.24
N ALA A 97 -2.70 9.55 -20.71
CA ALA A 97 -1.32 9.48 -20.26
C ALA A 97 -1.26 9.60 -18.73
N PRO A 98 -0.42 8.81 -18.03
CA PRO A 98 -0.30 8.92 -16.58
C PRO A 98 0.13 10.36 -16.22
N PRO A 99 -0.48 10.98 -15.19
CA PRO A 99 0.00 12.27 -14.71
C PRO A 99 1.46 12.13 -14.23
N PRO A 100 2.26 13.21 -14.32
CA PRO A 100 3.62 13.18 -13.83
C PRO A 100 3.62 12.85 -12.34
N VAL A 101 4.42 11.84 -11.96
CA VAL A 101 4.62 11.43 -10.56
C VAL A 101 5.24 12.60 -9.81
N ARG A 102 4.41 13.39 -9.12
CA ARG A 102 4.92 14.31 -8.10
C ARG A 102 5.18 13.48 -6.86
N SER A 103 6.45 13.29 -6.52
CA SER A 103 6.88 12.77 -5.22
C SER A 103 6.27 13.65 -4.13
N ALA A 104 5.16 13.22 -3.55
CA ALA A 104 4.56 13.87 -2.40
C ALA A 104 5.39 13.51 -1.16
N ARG A 105 6.57 14.13 -1.05
CA ARG A 105 7.25 14.29 0.23
C ARG A 105 7.21 15.77 0.56
N ALA A 106 6.02 16.23 0.92
CA ALA A 106 5.83 17.53 1.55
C ALA A 106 5.44 17.29 3.02
N ASP A 107 6.38 17.64 3.89
CA ASP A 107 6.18 18.09 5.27
C ASP A 107 5.57 17.11 6.29
N ALA A 108 6.43 16.25 6.84
CA ALA A 108 6.29 15.83 8.23
C ALA A 108 7.03 16.85 9.13
N PRO A 109 6.38 17.54 10.07
CA PRO A 109 7.11 18.33 11.06
C PRO A 109 7.92 17.39 11.96
N SER A 110 9.24 17.52 11.91
CA SER A 110 10.16 16.95 12.89
C SER A 110 10.48 17.98 13.97
N ALA A 111 10.09 17.71 15.22
CA ALA A 111 10.73 18.13 16.48
C ALA A 111 9.85 17.64 17.65
N GLY A 112 10.33 17.02 18.72
CA GLY A 112 11.69 16.77 19.16
C GLY A 112 11.71 15.73 20.29
N ALA A 113 12.89 15.16 20.49
CA ALA A 113 13.23 14.12 21.46
C ALA A 113 13.16 14.62 22.92
N PRO A 114 13.14 13.71 23.93
CA PRO A 114 12.96 14.06 25.33
C PRO A 114 14.27 14.56 25.96
N ALA A 115 14.19 15.60 26.81
CA ALA A 115 15.31 16.01 27.65
C ALA A 115 15.16 15.41 29.05
N GLY A 116 16.07 14.51 29.40
CA GLY A 116 16.29 14.07 30.77
C GLY A 116 17.36 14.92 31.47
N ALA A 117 17.16 15.10 32.78
CA ALA A 117 18.12 15.34 33.86
C ALA A 117 19.11 16.53 33.79
N GLY A 118 19.09 17.38 34.83
CA GLY A 118 20.17 18.32 35.12
C GLY A 118 19.84 19.27 36.27
N ALA A 119 20.66 19.21 37.33
CA ALA A 119 20.52 19.87 38.62
C ALA A 119 20.91 21.37 38.63
N LEU A 120 20.70 21.98 39.82
CA LEU A 120 21.34 23.14 40.45
C LEU A 120 20.54 24.45 40.48
N GLY A 121 20.29 24.91 41.72
CA GLY A 121 19.64 26.16 42.12
C GLY A 121 19.16 26.06 43.56
#